data_AF-A0A8S8Z0L6-F1
#
_entry.id   AF-A0A8S8Z0L6-F1
#
_cell.length_a   1.000
_cell.length_b   1.000
_cell.length_c   1.000
_cell.angle_alpha   90.00
_cell.angle_beta   90.00
_cell.angle_gamma   90.00
#
_symmetry.space_group_name_H-M   'P 1'
#
loop_
_entity.id
_entity.type
_entity.pdbx_description
1 polymer ?
#
loop_
_entity_poly.entity_id
_entity_poly.type
_entity_poly.pdbx_seq_one_letter_code
_entity_poly.pdbx_strand_id
1 'polypeptide(L)'
;MPKIDDLVIGTITSVSGNSWFADINSCYQGMLLGQDVFGRGSYPTATEMRERLDKGDIVFAKIANFDRQREPLISIADKNLGRIDSGELVRISPTRIPRLIGKRGSMIQMIEASTNATLTVGQNGLVVVSCEETNGLLKALAAIRMVDEQAHLVDLTDRVKKMLENDGV
;
A
#
# COMPACT_ATOMS: atom_id res chain seq x y z
N MET A 1 8.92 -11.59 1.05
CA MET A 1 9.56 -11.85 -0.26
C MET A 1 8.54 -11.52 -1.33
N PRO A 2 8.89 -10.73 -2.36
CA PRO A 2 7.95 -10.39 -3.43
C PRO A 2 7.44 -11.63 -4.15
N LYS A 3 6.18 -11.58 -4.60
CA LYS A 3 5.53 -12.65 -5.36
C LYS A 3 4.78 -12.03 -6.52
N ILE A 4 4.83 -12.70 -7.67
CA ILE A 4 4.11 -12.26 -8.88
C ILE A 4 2.61 -12.15 -8.57
N ASP A 5 2.00 -11.11 -9.14
CA ASP A 5 0.60 -10.70 -8.97
C ASP A 5 0.22 -10.13 -7.59
N ASP A 6 1.13 -10.09 -6.62
CA ASP A 6 0.86 -9.38 -5.37
C ASP A 6 0.74 -7.87 -5.64
N LEU A 7 -0.30 -7.26 -5.06
CA LEU A 7 -0.44 -5.82 -4.97
C LEU A 7 0.40 -5.31 -3.80
N VAL A 8 1.22 -4.30 -4.04
CA VAL A 8 2.18 -3.74 -3.08
C VAL A 8 2.14 -2.23 -3.10
N ILE A 9 2.45 -1.62 -1.97
CA ILE A 9 2.70 -0.17 -1.89
C ILE A 9 4.21 0.04 -1.87
N GLY A 10 4.70 1.10 -2.49
CA GLY A 10 6.13 1.43 -2.42
C GLY A 10 6.38 2.93 -2.39
N THR A 11 7.52 3.32 -1.84
CA THR A 11 7.96 4.73 -1.84
C THR A 11 9.10 4.90 -2.83
N ILE A 12 8.98 5.83 -3.77
CA ILE A 12 10.01 6.11 -4.77
C ILE A 12 11.28 6.58 -4.07
N THR A 13 12.37 5.86 -4.26
CA THR A 13 13.68 6.17 -3.69
C THR A 13 14.56 6.95 -4.65
N SER A 14 14.43 6.69 -5.95
CA SER A 14 15.23 7.33 -7.00
C SER A 14 14.63 7.18 -8.39
N VAL A 15 15.05 8.06 -9.29
CA VAL A 15 14.77 8.01 -10.74
C VAL A 15 16.10 7.84 -11.45
N SER A 16 16.23 6.83 -12.32
CA SER A 16 17.47 6.59 -13.08
C SER A 16 17.13 6.11 -14.49
N GLY A 17 17.64 6.84 -15.49
CA GLY A 17 17.27 6.62 -16.88
C GLY A 17 15.75 6.71 -17.07
N ASN A 18 15.18 5.68 -17.69
CA ASN A 18 13.74 5.56 -17.94
C ASN A 18 13.03 4.68 -16.91
N SER A 19 13.55 4.62 -15.68
CA SER A 19 13.00 3.80 -14.61
C SER A 19 12.94 4.54 -13.27
N TRP A 20 11.92 4.22 -12.49
CA TRP A 20 11.88 4.56 -11.07
C TRP A 20 12.19 3.33 -10.23
N PHE A 21 12.85 3.56 -9.09
CA PHE A 21 13.12 2.55 -8.10
C PHE A 21 12.34 2.89 -6.83
N ALA A 22 11.65 1.90 -6.27
CA ALA A 22 10.81 2.05 -5.10
C ALA A 22 11.24 1.10 -3.97
N ASP A 23 11.24 1.60 -2.74
CA ASP A 23 11.26 0.75 -1.56
C ASP A 23 9.88 0.10 -1.42
N ILE A 24 9.82 -1.22 -1.60
CA ILE A 24 8.61 -2.04 -1.49
C ILE A 24 8.60 -2.84 -0.18
N ASN A 25 9.29 -2.38 0.87
CA ASN A 25 9.40 -3.04 2.16
C ASN A 25 9.87 -4.51 2.04
N SER A 26 10.94 -4.71 1.25
CA SER A 26 11.49 -6.03 0.97
C SER A 26 13.02 -5.96 0.90
N CYS A 27 13.70 -7.10 0.85
CA CYS A 27 15.15 -7.14 0.62
C CYS A 27 15.58 -6.73 -0.80
N TYR A 28 14.62 -6.53 -1.70
CA TYR A 28 14.81 -6.01 -3.05
C TYR A 28 14.03 -4.70 -3.23
N GLN A 29 14.54 -3.81 -4.08
CA GLN A 29 13.81 -2.64 -4.55
C GLN A 29 12.91 -3.02 -5.74
N GLY A 30 11.72 -2.44 -5.82
CA GLY A 30 10.87 -2.56 -7.00
C GLY A 30 11.34 -1.61 -8.09
N MET A 31 11.38 -2.07 -9.34
CA MET A 31 11.67 -1.24 -10.51
C MET A 31 10.40 -1.02 -11.33
N LEU A 32 10.02 0.24 -11.53
CA LEU A 32 8.92 0.66 -12.42
C LEU A 32 9.51 1.23 -13.71
N LEU A 33 9.08 0.69 -14.85
CA LEU A 33 9.56 1.15 -16.16
C LEU A 33 8.71 2.34 -16.65
N GLY A 34 9.36 3.34 -17.25
CA GLY A 34 8.73 4.47 -17.93
C GLY A 34 7.65 4.06 -18.93
N GLN A 35 7.86 2.96 -19.66
CA GLN A 35 6.90 2.44 -20.63
C GLN A 35 5.54 2.06 -20.01
N ASP A 36 5.50 1.66 -18.74
CA ASP A 36 4.27 1.30 -18.04
C ASP A 36 3.44 2.55 -17.69
N VAL A 37 4.07 3.72 -17.71
CA VAL A 37 3.46 5.00 -17.34
C VAL A 37 3.16 5.87 -18.56
N PHE A 38 4.09 5.90 -19.53
CA PHE A 38 4.01 6.72 -20.73
C PHE A 38 3.59 5.94 -21.98
N GLY A 39 3.45 4.62 -21.90
CA GLY A 39 3.14 3.74 -23.02
C GLY A 39 4.38 3.28 -23.80
N ARG A 40 4.20 2.25 -24.62
CA ARG A 40 5.27 1.69 -25.47
C ARG A 40 5.68 2.68 -26.56
N GLY A 41 6.99 2.82 -26.78
CA GLY A 41 7.54 3.72 -27.80
C GLY A 41 7.72 5.17 -27.35
N SER A 42 7.38 5.47 -26.10
CA SER A 42 7.60 6.78 -25.49
C SER A 42 9.03 6.91 -24.97
N TYR A 43 9.64 8.07 -25.20
CA TYR A 43 10.99 8.43 -24.75
C TYR A 43 10.91 9.68 -23.87
N PRO A 44 10.39 9.55 -22.63
CA PRO A 44 10.24 10.69 -21.74
C PRO A 44 11.61 11.26 -21.37
N THR A 45 11.67 12.58 -21.26
CA THR A 45 12.81 13.30 -20.72
C THR A 45 12.94 13.07 -19.21
N ALA A 46 14.12 13.34 -18.65
CA ALA A 46 14.33 13.25 -17.19
C ALA A 46 13.38 14.18 -16.41
N THR A 47 12.98 15.32 -16.99
CA THR A 47 12.02 16.25 -16.39
C THR A 47 10.63 15.63 -16.35
N GLU A 48 10.12 15.10 -17.47
CA GLU A 48 8.81 14.44 -17.52
C GLU A 48 8.74 13.22 -16.60
N MET A 49 9.83 12.47 -16.47
CA MET A 49 9.94 11.36 -15.51
C MET A 49 9.70 11.85 -14.07
N ARG A 50 10.35 12.94 -13.65
CA ARG A 50 10.21 13.50 -12.29
C ARG A 50 8.86 14.17 -12.05
N GLU A 51 8.30 14.82 -13.07
CA GLU A 51 6.95 15.40 -12.98
C GLU A 51 5.89 14.34 -12.73
N ARG A 52 6.11 13.12 -13.25
CA ARG A 52 5.16 12.03 -13.09
C ARG A 52 5.28 11.32 -11.75
N LEU A 53 6.51 11.01 -11.33
CA LEU A 53 6.84 10.41 -10.04
C LEU A 53 8.25 10.89 -9.63
N ASP A 54 8.40 11.36 -8.39
CA ASP A 54 9.70 11.74 -7.84
C ASP A 54 9.96 11.09 -6.47
N LYS A 55 11.19 11.26 -5.97
CA LYS A 55 11.62 10.72 -4.68
C LYS A 55 10.68 11.15 -3.55
N GLY A 56 10.17 10.17 -2.82
CA GLY A 56 9.22 10.34 -1.72
C GLY A 56 7.77 10.04 -2.11
N ASP A 57 7.45 10.00 -3.40
CA ASP A 57 6.10 9.64 -3.84
C ASP A 57 5.75 8.20 -3.45
N ILE A 58 4.50 7.99 -3.09
CA ILE A 58 3.96 6.67 -2.75
C ILE A 58 3.20 6.13 -3.96
N VAL A 59 3.44 4.87 -4.30
CA VAL A 59 2.79 4.19 -5.43
C VAL A 59 2.10 2.92 -4.96
N PHE A 60 0.91 2.65 -5.49
CA PHE A 60 0.27 1.35 -5.44
C PHE A 60 0.52 0.63 -6.76
N ALA A 61 1.15 -0.54 -6.71
CA ALA A 61 1.62 -1.25 -7.89
C ALA A 61 1.43 -2.77 -7.75
N LYS A 62 1.47 -3.47 -8.87
CA LYS A 62 1.48 -4.94 -8.91
C LYS A 62 2.89 -5.44 -9.17
N ILE A 63 3.30 -6.54 -8.54
CA ILE A 63 4.52 -7.25 -8.93
C ILE A 63 4.26 -7.95 -10.28
N ALA A 64 4.81 -7.40 -11.35
CA ALA A 64 4.64 -7.92 -12.71
C ALA A 64 5.59 -9.09 -13.01
N ASN A 65 6.81 -9.04 -12.49
CA ASN A 65 7.78 -10.12 -12.68
C ASN A 65 8.80 -10.15 -11.53
N PHE A 66 9.21 -11.34 -11.11
CA PHE A 66 10.27 -11.52 -10.14
C PHE A 66 10.90 -12.91 -10.25
N ASP A 67 12.22 -12.96 -10.46
CA ASP A 67 13.01 -14.20 -10.64
C ASP A 67 14.12 -14.39 -9.60
N ARG A 68 14.17 -13.52 -8.57
CA ARG A 68 15.17 -13.48 -7.48
C ARG A 68 16.60 -13.13 -7.90
N GLN A 69 16.89 -13.02 -9.20
CA GLN A 69 18.20 -12.64 -9.71
C GLN A 69 18.32 -11.13 -9.93
N ARG A 70 17.18 -10.46 -10.16
CA ARG A 70 17.09 -9.03 -10.44
C ARG A 70 16.08 -8.34 -9.52
N GLU A 71 16.05 -7.01 -9.58
CA GLU A 71 14.98 -6.22 -8.98
C GLU A 71 13.61 -6.70 -9.49
N PRO A 72 12.62 -6.92 -8.60
CA PRO A 72 11.23 -7.14 -9.00
C PRO A 72 10.74 -6.02 -9.92
N LEU A 73 10.13 -6.38 -11.04
CA LEU A 73 9.41 -5.42 -11.86
C LEU A 73 8.05 -5.15 -11.22
N ILE A 74 7.79 -3.88 -10.92
CA ILE A 74 6.48 -3.39 -10.50
C ILE A 74 5.80 -2.68 -11.67
N SER A 75 4.47 -2.78 -11.73
CA SER A 75 3.66 -2.16 -12.77
C SER A 75 2.49 -1.39 -12.17
N ILE A 76 2.15 -0.26 -12.80
CA ILE A 76 0.96 0.53 -12.49
C ILE A 76 -0.05 0.56 -13.65
N ALA A 77 0.10 -0.35 -14.62
CA ALA A 77 -0.72 -0.36 -15.83
C ALA A 77 -2.15 -0.90 -15.60
N ASP A 78 -2.38 -1.64 -14.52
CA ASP A 78 -3.72 -2.17 -14.19
C ASP A 78 -4.64 -1.09 -13.59
N LYS A 79 -5.93 -1.38 -13.58
CA LYS A 79 -6.95 -0.49 -12.99
C LYS A 79 -6.68 -0.27 -11.50
N ASN A 80 -6.88 0.97 -11.04
CA ASN A 80 -6.74 1.42 -9.65
C ASN A 80 -5.30 1.36 -9.12
N LEU A 81 -4.29 1.25 -9.99
CA LEU A 81 -2.87 1.39 -9.63
C LEU A 81 -2.36 2.78 -10.01
N GLY A 82 -1.25 3.20 -9.39
CA GLY A 82 -0.63 4.49 -9.66
C GLY A 82 -0.14 5.19 -8.40
N ARG A 83 0.09 6.50 -8.52
CA ARG A 83 0.48 7.33 -7.38
C ARG A 83 -0.67 7.45 -6.38
N ILE A 84 -0.33 7.41 -5.10
CA ILE A 84 -1.26 7.71 -4.02
C ILE A 84 -1.01 9.16 -3.58
N ASP A 85 -1.97 10.05 -3.83
CA ASP A 85 -1.81 11.49 -3.60
C ASP A 85 -2.10 11.92 -2.15
N SER A 86 -2.80 11.10 -1.36
CA SER A 86 -3.19 11.44 0.02
C SER A 86 -3.32 10.22 0.93
N GLY A 87 -3.19 10.49 2.24
CA GLY A 87 -3.34 9.50 3.31
C GLY A 87 -2.07 9.31 4.13
N GLU A 88 -2.20 8.54 5.21
CA GLU A 88 -1.10 8.19 6.11
C GLU A 88 -0.60 6.78 5.81
N LEU A 89 0.71 6.66 5.57
CA LEU A 89 1.36 5.37 5.34
C LEU A 89 1.70 4.70 6.67
N VAL A 90 1.11 3.54 6.91
CA VAL A 90 1.34 2.68 8.08
C VAL A 90 2.06 1.41 7.64
N ARG A 91 3.02 0.99 8.46
CA ARG A 91 3.70 -0.29 8.31
C ARG A 91 3.20 -1.26 9.38
N ILE A 92 2.83 -2.45 8.93
CA ILE A 92 2.50 -3.60 9.78
C ILE A 92 3.30 -4.82 9.31
N SER A 93 3.31 -5.89 10.09
CA SER A 93 3.95 -7.12 9.63
C SER A 93 3.17 -7.70 8.42
N PRO A 94 3.84 -8.08 7.31
CA PRO A 94 3.18 -8.70 6.15
C PRO A 94 2.35 -9.93 6.52
N THR A 95 2.74 -10.66 7.57
CA THR A 95 1.99 -11.82 8.07
C THR A 95 0.62 -11.48 8.66
N ARG A 96 0.35 -10.20 8.97
CA ARG A 96 -0.92 -9.71 9.50
C ARG A 96 -1.88 -9.23 8.43
N ILE A 97 -1.42 -9.04 7.19
CA ILE A 97 -2.24 -8.56 6.08
C ILE A 97 -3.50 -9.42 5.85
N PRO A 98 -3.43 -10.77 5.80
CA PRO A 98 -4.62 -11.59 5.64
C PRO A 98 -5.63 -11.43 6.81
N ARG A 99 -5.13 -11.17 8.03
CA ARG A 99 -5.97 -10.94 9.21
C ARG A 99 -6.65 -9.57 9.16
N LEU A 100 -5.92 -8.52 8.74
CA LEU A 100 -6.45 -7.18 8.54
C LEU A 100 -7.54 -7.16 7.46
N ILE A 101 -7.33 -7.83 6.32
CA ILE A 101 -8.36 -7.99 5.29
C ILE A 101 -9.57 -8.72 5.88
N GLY A 102 -9.32 -9.79 6.63
CA GLY A 102 -10.37 -10.63 7.18
C GLY A 102 -11.02 -11.51 6.11
N LYS A 103 -11.94 -12.38 6.53
CA LYS A 103 -12.58 -13.34 5.63
C LYS A 103 -13.45 -12.59 4.63
N ARG A 104 -13.14 -12.71 3.33
CA ARG A 104 -13.81 -11.97 2.24
C ARG A 104 -13.77 -10.44 2.41
N GLY A 105 -12.73 -9.90 3.06
CA GLY A 105 -12.61 -8.46 3.27
C GLY A 105 -13.42 -7.90 4.45
N SER A 106 -14.00 -8.76 5.29
CA SER A 106 -14.93 -8.35 6.34
C SER A 106 -14.34 -7.36 7.35
N MET A 107 -13.03 -7.43 7.62
CA MET A 107 -12.41 -6.60 8.66
C MET A 107 -12.02 -5.22 8.11
N ILE A 108 -11.46 -5.14 6.90
CA ILE A 108 -11.26 -3.85 6.21
C ILE A 108 -12.59 -3.13 6.04
N GLN A 109 -13.61 -3.80 5.50
CA GLN A 109 -14.92 -3.19 5.27
C GLN A 109 -15.56 -2.66 6.55
N MET A 110 -15.36 -3.35 7.68
CA MET A 110 -15.82 -2.89 8.98
C MET A 110 -15.10 -1.61 9.42
N ILE A 111 -13.77 -1.57 9.30
CA ILE A 111 -12.98 -0.38 9.66
C ILE A 111 -13.41 0.79 8.77
N GLU A 112 -13.42 0.61 7.45
CA GLU A 112 -13.80 1.63 6.48
C GLU A 112 -15.22 2.17 6.73
N ALA A 113 -16.20 1.28 6.97
CA ALA A 113 -17.58 1.68 7.23
C ALA A 113 -17.76 2.42 8.56
N SER A 114 -16.99 2.07 9.59
CA SER A 114 -17.08 2.71 10.91
C SER A 114 -16.32 4.03 11.01
N THR A 115 -15.27 4.22 10.21
CA THR A 115 -14.42 5.42 10.30
C THR A 115 -14.56 6.36 9.10
N ASN A 116 -15.32 5.97 8.08
CA ASN A 116 -15.40 6.66 6.79
C ASN A 116 -14.01 6.89 6.15
N ALA A 117 -13.07 5.98 6.45
CA ALA A 117 -11.73 5.99 5.88
C ALA A 117 -11.66 5.01 4.69
N THR A 118 -10.73 5.23 3.79
CA THR A 118 -10.38 4.31 2.71
C THR A 118 -9.02 3.69 3.00
N LEU A 119 -8.94 2.36 3.00
CA LEU A 119 -7.71 1.62 3.28
C LEU A 119 -7.17 0.97 1.99
N THR A 120 -6.01 1.43 1.54
CA THR A 120 -5.25 0.76 0.48
C THR A 120 -4.24 -0.19 1.12
N VAL A 121 -4.33 -1.48 0.84
CA VAL A 121 -3.52 -2.52 1.52
C VAL A 121 -2.59 -3.23 0.54
N GLY A 122 -1.28 -3.11 0.78
CA GLY A 122 -0.24 -3.85 0.07
C GLY A 122 0.14 -5.14 0.80
N GLN A 123 0.31 -6.25 0.06
CA GLN A 123 0.76 -7.55 0.59
C GLN A 123 2.14 -7.49 1.25
N ASN A 124 2.92 -6.45 0.96
CA ASN A 124 4.22 -6.18 1.56
C ASN A 124 4.14 -5.53 2.96
N GLY A 125 2.96 -5.49 3.59
CA GLY A 125 2.81 -4.95 4.96
C GLY A 125 2.74 -3.42 5.02
N LEU A 126 2.61 -2.75 3.87
CA LEU A 126 2.38 -1.32 3.80
C LEU A 126 0.90 -1.05 3.54
N VAL A 127 0.33 -0.13 4.30
CA VAL A 127 -1.08 0.25 4.25
C VAL A 127 -1.17 1.76 4.18
N VAL A 128 -1.95 2.32 3.26
CA VAL A 128 -2.27 3.75 3.26
C VAL A 128 -3.70 3.95 3.71
N VAL A 129 -3.89 4.83 4.68
CA VAL A 129 -5.19 5.20 5.24
C VAL A 129 -5.51 6.63 4.83
N SER A 130 -6.58 6.82 4.06
CA SER A 130 -7.04 8.15 3.66
C SER A 130 -8.41 8.42 4.26
N CYS A 131 -8.58 9.56 4.92
CA CYS A 131 -9.85 9.97 5.53
C CYS A 131 -9.89 11.50 5.62
N GLU A 132 -11.05 12.08 5.36
CA GLU A 132 -11.26 13.53 5.49
C GLU A 132 -11.39 13.96 6.96
N GLU A 133 -11.92 13.08 7.80
CA GLU A 133 -12.15 13.34 9.22
C GLU A 133 -10.98 12.87 10.09
N THR A 134 -10.38 13.79 10.86
CA THR A 134 -9.25 13.47 11.75
C THR A 134 -9.58 12.36 12.75
N ASN A 135 -10.79 12.35 13.32
CA ASN A 135 -11.20 11.30 14.27
C ASN A 135 -11.32 9.94 13.57
N GLY A 136 -11.90 9.91 12.37
CA GLY A 136 -11.98 8.70 11.55
C GLY A 136 -10.59 8.15 11.20
N LEU A 137 -9.67 9.03 10.80
CA LEU A 137 -8.28 8.66 10.54
C LEU A 137 -7.63 8.02 11.78
N LEU A 138 -7.69 8.69 12.94
CA LEU A 138 -7.08 8.20 14.17
C LEU A 138 -7.68 6.86 14.62
N LYS A 139 -9.00 6.70 14.52
CA LYS A 139 -9.67 5.42 14.82
C LYS A 139 -9.22 4.31 13.88
N ALA A 140 -9.10 4.59 12.58
CA ALA A 140 -8.64 3.60 11.60
C ALA A 140 -7.19 3.18 11.85
N LEU A 141 -6.30 4.14 12.15
CA LEU A 141 -4.90 3.87 12.51
C LEU A 141 -4.81 3.03 13.79
N ALA A 142 -5.60 3.36 14.81
CA ALA A 142 -5.66 2.59 16.05
C ALA A 142 -6.15 1.16 15.82
N ALA A 143 -7.17 0.97 14.98
CA ALA A 143 -7.67 -0.36 14.62
C ALA A 143 -6.60 -1.19 13.89
N ILE A 144 -5.89 -0.61 12.93
CA ILE A 144 -4.79 -1.30 12.21
C ILE A 144 -3.69 -1.73 13.18
N ARG A 145 -3.28 -0.84 14.09
CA ARG A 145 -2.27 -1.15 15.13
C ARG A 145 -2.74 -2.28 16.04
N MET A 146 -3.99 -2.23 16.49
CA MET A 146 -4.58 -3.29 17.31
C MET A 146 -4.56 -4.64 16.58
N VAL A 147 -4.84 -4.65 15.28
CA VAL A 147 -4.76 -5.88 14.46
C VAL A 147 -3.32 -6.40 14.37
N ASP A 148 -2.33 -5.53 14.16
CA ASP A 148 -0.92 -5.94 14.05
C ASP A 148 -0.42 -6.61 15.34
N GLU A 149 -0.76 -6.02 16.49
CA GLU A 149 -0.36 -6.50 17.82
C GLU A 149 -1.15 -7.74 18.26
N GLN A 150 -2.46 -7.77 18.01
CA GLN A 150 -3.39 -8.74 18.60
C GLN A 150 -3.94 -9.78 17.61
N ALA A 151 -3.33 -9.92 16.42
CA ALA A 151 -3.77 -10.86 15.37
C ALA A 151 -3.95 -12.32 15.82
N HIS A 152 -3.28 -12.74 16.89
CA HIS A 152 -3.34 -14.08 17.47
C HIS A 152 -4.62 -14.36 18.27
N LEU A 153 -5.37 -13.31 18.64
CA LEU A 153 -6.59 -13.44 19.41
C LEU A 153 -7.78 -13.85 18.53
N VAL A 154 -8.59 -14.76 19.06
CA VAL A 154 -9.78 -15.30 18.38
C VAL A 154 -10.90 -14.24 18.34
N ASP A 155 -11.04 -13.46 19.42
CA ASP A 155 -12.07 -12.43 19.63
C ASP A 155 -11.68 -11.04 19.09
N LEU A 156 -10.62 -10.95 18.28
CA LEU A 156 -10.11 -9.66 17.77
C LEU A 156 -11.17 -8.85 17.03
N THR A 157 -12.01 -9.50 16.22
CA THR A 157 -13.06 -8.80 15.46
C THR A 157 -14.03 -8.06 16.37
N ASP A 158 -14.43 -8.67 17.48
CA ASP A 158 -15.35 -8.07 18.44
C ASP A 158 -14.68 -6.94 19.22
N ARG A 159 -13.37 -7.07 19.50
CA ARG A 159 -12.58 -6.00 20.15
C ARG A 159 -12.43 -4.78 19.27
N VAL A 160 -12.07 -4.98 18.00
CA VAL A 160 -11.95 -3.89 17.02
C VAL A 160 -13.31 -3.20 16.87
N LYS A 161 -14.40 -3.97 16.74
CA LYS A 161 -15.75 -3.42 16.66
C LYS A 161 -16.10 -2.53 17.87
N LYS A 162 -15.88 -3.02 19.09
CA LYS A 162 -16.12 -2.25 20.33
C LYS A 162 -15.25 -0.99 20.40
N MET A 163 -14.00 -1.06 19.93
CA MET A 163 -13.11 0.09 19.90
C MET A 163 -13.60 1.15 18.91
N LEU A 164 -14.12 0.75 17.75
CA LEU A 164 -14.66 1.65 16.73
C LEU A 164 -15.98 2.33 17.17
N GLU A 165 -16.83 1.60 17.91
CA GLU A 165 -18.09 2.10 18.46
C GLU A 165 -17.89 3.10 19.61
N ASN A 166 -16.77 3.05 20.32
CA ASN A 166 -16.47 4.02 21.36
C ASN A 166 -15.95 5.32 20.74
N ASP A 167 -16.59 6.45 21.07
CA ASP A 167 -16.16 7.79 20.63
C ASP A 167 -14.96 8.36 21.40
N GLY A 168 -14.29 7.55 22.21
CA GLY A 168 -13.12 7.95 22.99
C GLY A 168 -11.81 7.56 22.30
N VAL A 169 -11.18 8.55 21.66
CA VAL A 169 -9.71 8.61 21.48
C VAL A 169 -9.20 9.79 22.29
#